data_AF-A0A833G9Y8-F1
#
_entry.id   AF-A0A833G9Y8-F1
#
_cell.length_a   1.000
_cell.length_b   1.000
_cell.length_c   1.000
_cell.angle_alpha   90.00
_cell.angle_beta   90.00
_cell.angle_gamma   90.00
#
_symmetry.space_group_name_H-M   'P 1'
#
loop_
_entity.id
_entity.type
_entity.pdbx_description
1 polymer ?
#
loop_
_entity_poly.entity_id
_entity_poly.type
_entity_poly.pdbx_seq_one_letter_code
_entity_poly.pdbx_strand_id
1 'polypeptide(L)' 'MRVEVVTFGCRLNTHESEIMRAEARAVGLDNAVVVNTCAVTGE' A
#
# COMPACT_ATOMS: atom_id res chain seq x y z
N MET A 1 -6.23 -11.11 -10.91
CA MET A 1 -4.91 -11.16 -10.24
C MET A 1 -4.99 -10.26 -9.01
N ARG A 2 -4.97 -10.83 -7.79
CA ARG A 2 -5.23 -10.07 -6.55
C ARG A 2 -4.31 -8.85 -6.45
N VAL A 3 -4.82 -7.75 -5.88
CA VAL A 3 -4.06 -6.51 -5.64
C VAL A 3 -2.71 -6.79 -4.97
N GLU A 4 -1.65 -6.20 -5.54
CA GLU A 4 -0.31 -6.20 -4.98
C GLU A 4 -0.01 -4.82 -4.37
N VAL A 5 0.40 -4.79 -3.10
CA VAL A 5 0.79 -3.55 -2.41
C VAL A 5 2.27 -3.64 -2.05
N VAL A 6 3.06 -2.80 -2.70
CA VAL A 6 4.51 -2.67 -2.52
C VAL A 6 4.78 -1.39 -1.73
N THR A 7 5.50 -1.53 -0.61
CA THR A 7 5.72 -0.42 0.33
C THR A 7 7.19 -0.02 0.34
N PHE A 8 7.45 1.26 0.11
CA PHE A 8 8.77 1.90 0.22
C PHE A 8 8.68 3.11 1.15
N GLY A 9 8.86 2.87 2.45
CA GLY A 9 8.71 3.93 3.45
C GLY A 9 9.10 3.46 4.84
N CYS A 10 8.56 4.13 5.85
CA CYS A 10 8.85 3.83 7.25
C CYS A 10 7.82 2.85 7.84
N ARG A 11 7.91 2.63 9.16
CA ARG A 11 6.99 1.76 9.92
C ARG A 11 5.52 2.18 9.76
N LEU A 12 5.24 3.48 9.62
CA LEU A 12 3.88 3.98 9.43
C LEU A 12 3.32 3.54 8.08
N ASN A 13 4.11 3.63 7.01
CA ASN A 13 3.66 3.20 5.69
C ASN A 13 3.39 1.69 5.64
N THR A 14 4.16 0.88 6.37
CA THR A 14 3.87 -0.56 6.50
C THR A 14 2.51 -0.79 7.16
N HIS A 15 2.19 -0.07 8.24
CA HIS A 15 0.90 -0.18 8.91
C HIS A 15 -0.27 0.23 7.99
N GLU A 16 -0.13 1.36 7.31
CA GLU A 16 -1.13 1.83 6.34
C GLU A 16 -1.34 0.85 5.19
N SER A 17 -0.27 0.17 4.74
CA SER A 17 -0.35 -0.80 3.65
C SER A 17 -1.18 -2.03 4.01
N GLU A 18 -1.25 -2.43 5.28
CA GLU A 18 -2.17 -3.51 5.71
C GLU A 18 -3.63 -3.09 5.57
N ILE A 19 -3.94 -1.85 5.92
CA ILE A 19 -5.28 -1.27 5.75
C ILE A 19 -5.61 -1.19 4.25
N MET A 20 -4.69 -0.67 3.42
CA MET A 20 -4.86 -0.63 1.96
C MET A 20 -5.17 -2.01 1.36
N ARG A 21 -4.47 -3.06 1.80
CA ARG A 21 -4.75 -4.44 1.36
C ARG A 21 -6.13 -4.92 1.80
N ALA A 22 -6.57 -4.59 3.01
CA ALA A 22 -7.89 -4.96 3.51
C ALA A 22 -9.01 -4.30 2.69
N GLU A 23 -8.90 -2.99 2.46
CA GLU A 23 -9.87 -2.22 1.69
C GLU A 23 -9.92 -2.67 0.23
N ALA A 24 -8.76 -2.88 -0.41
CA ALA A 24 -8.69 -3.39 -1.78
C ALA A 24 -9.37 -4.76 -1.93
N ARG A 25 -9.25 -5.64 -0.92
CA ARG A 25 -9.98 -6.92 -0.90
C ARG A 25 -11.47 -6.72 -0.68
N ALA A 26 -11.88 -5.81 0.21
CA ALA A 26 -13.28 -5.57 0.53
C ALA A 26 -14.09 -5.08 -0.68
N VAL A 27 -13.47 -4.27 -1.54
CA VAL A 27 -14.11 -3.76 -2.77
C VAL A 27 -13.87 -4.66 -4.00
N GLY A 28 -13.16 -5.76 -3.84
CA GLY A 28 -12.86 -6.69 -4.94
C GLY A 28 -11.94 -6.12 -6.01
N LEU A 29 -11.05 -5.18 -5.65
CA LEU A 29 -10.09 -4.60 -6.60
C LEU A 29 -9.14 -5.68 -7.11
N ASP A 30 -9.08 -5.84 -8.43
CA ASP A 30 -8.31 -6.88 -9.12
C ASP A 30 -7.44 -6.25 -10.21
N ASN A 31 -6.31 -6.89 -10.54
CA ASN A 31 -5.35 -6.49 -11.56
C ASN A 31 -4.76 -5.08 -11.34
N ALA A 32 -4.45 -4.72 -10.09
CA ALA A 32 -3.83 -3.44 -9.73
C ALA A 32 -2.59 -3.63 -8.86
N VAL A 33 -1.62 -2.72 -9.05
CA VAL A 33 -0.40 -2.60 -8.22
C VAL A 33 -0.44 -1.25 -7.52
N VAL A 34 -0.33 -1.25 -6.20
CA VAL A 34 -0.27 -0.05 -5.36
C VAL A 34 1.14 0.12 -4.84
N VAL A 35 1.80 1.21 -5.18
CA VAL A 35 3.12 1.57 -4.66
C VAL A 35 2.93 2.63 -3.58
N ASN A 36 3.05 2.24 -2.30
CA ASN A 36 2.94 3.15 -1.17
C ASN A 36 4.34 3.63 -0.76
N THR A 37 4.59 4.92 -0.93
CA THR A 37 5.87 5.54 -0.58
C THR A 37 5.68 6.82 0.20
N CYS A 38 6.65 7.16 1.04
CA CYS A 38 6.67 8.43 1.74
C CYS A 38 7.67 9.37 1.08
N ALA A 39 7.24 10.59 0.78
CA ALA A 39 8.15 11.65 0.41
C ALA A 39 8.93 12.10 1.65
N VAL A 40 10.13 11.56 1.82
CA VAL A 40 11.12 12.13 2.73
C VAL A 40 11.69 13.39 2.09
N THR A 41 11.20 14.53 2.54
CA THR A 41 11.70 15.85 2.12
C THR A 41 12.79 16.29 3.09
N GLY A 42 13.98 15.69 2.97
CA GLY A 42 15.18 16.09 3.71
C GLY A 42 15.13 15.78 5.21
N GLU A 43 15.77 14.67 5.59
CA GLU A 43 16.57 14.69 6.82
C GLU A 43 17.73 15.68 6.67
#